data_AF-A0A7X0TTC5-F1
#
_entry.id   AF-A0A7X0TTC5-F1
#
_cell.length_a   1.000
_cell.length_b   1.000
_cell.length_c   1.000
_cell.angle_alpha   90.00
_cell.angle_beta   90.00
_cell.angle_gamma   90.00
#
_symmetry.space_group_name_H-M   'P 1'
#
loop_
_entity.id
_entity.type
_entity.pdbx_description
1 polymer ?
#
loop_
_entity_poly.entity_id
_entity_poly.type
_entity_poly.pdbx_seq_one_letter_code
_entity_poly.pdbx_strand_id
1 'polypeptide(L)'
;MDVVNQYSIEEVFKHFNLFFLSAKYGLVYAKEVISPYDLKLSTDPNIRRTYVASHRLNVQKVLSSVSGPKVELYTVLFKNYQQVFDDMDLSALKKFKCVYHSKGAAGIGVHRSRLKKILHVKINSAIPPIHYRSGCSNIVEFIGYRAANQAIGASLAYINKKGVLQNILDVMKSQTPLFLDNGMITAHTKGYELSISTVVKQYKELVSGYRGVKNLSIVIPDDPTSQLATINTLRLFKDDIKYLGRKCHIIIPFHKPLTYSVIDQARRVIEVLGSTPFTIGIPCRNKGSNNWRLSITDIEQLFSFKRPNGKPLSTRVHFLALSEVSRGNIYAERLALAQMYEMAFYADCTRTTALFGSNDSHREGSVIARQVHKEVTKENTMKSLEFIEYDGESEIDTSTLWDLIQGMTSLEKAQLWNKCYPTMPIDREGDDEIEEVFENLTSCYFHYFISEAKHVLYQLFTMPNHEPSHLLKRSEAITRYFTNKQPDQMRVPVQQVIGF
;
A
#
# COMPACT_ATOMS: atom_id res chain seq x y z
N MET A 1 -37.53 -10.31 -12.21
CA MET A 1 -36.73 -11.11 -13.15
C MET A 1 -35.54 -10.30 -13.67
N ASP A 2 -35.03 -9.29 -12.96
CA ASP A 2 -34.22 -8.22 -13.59
C ASP A 2 -32.83 -8.08 -12.97
N VAL A 3 -31.99 -9.11 -13.15
CA VAL A 3 -30.57 -9.03 -12.77
C VAL A 3 -29.66 -9.00 -14.01
N VAL A 4 -30.13 -9.50 -15.16
CA VAL A 4 -29.33 -9.62 -16.39
C VAL A 4 -29.68 -8.53 -17.43
N ASN A 5 -30.77 -7.79 -17.24
CA ASN A 5 -31.16 -6.69 -18.14
C ASN A 5 -30.59 -5.32 -17.72
N GLN A 6 -29.73 -5.26 -16.69
CA GLN A 6 -29.21 -3.99 -16.17
C GLN A 6 -28.10 -3.40 -17.06
N TYR A 7 -27.39 -4.24 -17.82
CA TYR A 7 -26.31 -3.82 -18.72
C TYR A 7 -26.56 -4.40 -20.10
N SER A 8 -26.30 -3.61 -21.14
CA SER A 8 -26.40 -4.08 -22.53
C SER A 8 -25.28 -5.08 -22.83
N ILE A 9 -25.51 -5.98 -23.80
CA ILE A 9 -24.48 -6.94 -24.22
C ILE A 9 -23.25 -6.20 -24.78
N GLU A 10 -23.49 -5.10 -25.50
CA GLU A 10 -22.46 -4.22 -26.04
C GLU A 10 -21.58 -3.63 -24.93
N GLU A 11 -22.19 -3.17 -23.84
CA GLU A 11 -21.49 -2.66 -22.68
C GLU A 11 -20.67 -3.75 -21.99
N VAL A 12 -21.24 -4.95 -21.81
CA VAL A 12 -20.47 -6.09 -21.27
C VAL A 12 -19.23 -6.37 -22.13
N PHE A 13 -19.35 -6.38 -23.46
CA PHE A 13 -18.21 -6.61 -24.36
C PHE A 13 -17.17 -5.48 -24.38
N LYS A 14 -17.51 -4.26 -23.95
CA LYS A 14 -16.50 -3.18 -23.76
C LYS A 14 -15.57 -3.47 -22.59
N HIS A 15 -16.04 -4.19 -21.58
CA HIS A 15 -15.29 -4.44 -20.34
C HIS A 15 -14.79 -5.89 -20.20
N PHE A 16 -15.36 -6.84 -20.94
CA PHE A 16 -15.08 -8.26 -20.78
C PHE A 16 -14.86 -9.02 -22.09
N ASN A 17 -13.87 -9.91 -22.07
CA ASN A 17 -13.82 -11.05 -22.99
C ASN A 17 -14.66 -12.19 -22.40
N LEU A 18 -15.89 -12.38 -22.90
CA LEU A 18 -16.81 -13.38 -22.40
C LEU A 18 -16.60 -14.74 -23.09
N PHE A 19 -16.48 -15.80 -22.28
CA PHE A 19 -16.34 -17.16 -22.75
C PHE A 19 -17.34 -18.09 -22.07
N PHE A 20 -17.75 -19.14 -22.78
CA PHE A 20 -18.60 -20.21 -22.27
C PHE A 20 -17.85 -21.54 -22.28
N LEU A 21 -17.88 -22.28 -21.18
CA LEU A 21 -17.39 -23.65 -21.15
C LEU A 21 -18.51 -24.57 -21.67
N SER A 22 -18.34 -25.08 -22.88
CA SER A 22 -19.25 -25.98 -23.59
C SER A 22 -18.90 -27.44 -23.34
N ALA A 23 -19.90 -28.29 -23.12
CA ALA A 23 -19.72 -29.74 -22.98
C ALA A 23 -19.22 -30.43 -24.26
N LYS A 24 -19.35 -29.79 -25.44
CA LYS A 24 -18.92 -30.33 -26.74
C LYS A 24 -17.69 -29.64 -27.30
N TYR A 25 -17.61 -28.33 -27.17
CA TYR A 25 -16.61 -27.50 -27.88
C TYR A 25 -15.49 -26.96 -26.98
N GLY A 26 -15.50 -27.25 -25.67
CA GLY A 26 -14.51 -26.67 -24.75
C GLY A 26 -14.82 -25.22 -24.41
N LEU A 27 -13.79 -24.37 -24.32
CA LEU A 27 -13.96 -22.94 -24.03
C LEU A 27 -14.21 -22.17 -25.33
N VAL A 28 -15.42 -21.61 -25.47
CA VAL A 28 -15.93 -20.96 -26.68
C VAL A 28 -16.08 -19.46 -26.43
N TYR A 29 -15.67 -18.61 -27.38
CA TYR A 29 -15.86 -17.17 -27.26
C TYR A 29 -17.33 -16.79 -27.52
N ALA A 30 -17.87 -15.82 -26.78
CA ALA A 30 -19.29 -15.50 -26.85
C ALA A 30 -19.81 -15.03 -28.22
N LYS A 31 -18.94 -14.59 -29.13
CA LYS A 31 -19.29 -14.20 -30.51
C LYS A 31 -19.11 -15.32 -31.53
N GLU A 32 -18.68 -16.50 -31.10
CA GLU A 32 -18.45 -17.65 -31.98
C GLU A 32 -19.78 -18.34 -32.31
N VAL A 33 -20.00 -18.61 -33.60
CA VAL A 33 -21.20 -19.30 -34.08
C VAL A 33 -20.94 -20.81 -34.04
N ILE A 34 -21.73 -21.54 -33.26
CA ILE A 34 -21.62 -23.00 -33.11
C ILE A 34 -22.92 -23.68 -33.54
N SER A 35 -22.81 -24.94 -34.00
CA SER A 35 -23.98 -25.74 -34.37
C SER A 35 -24.83 -26.11 -33.15
N PRO A 36 -26.17 -26.22 -33.28
CA PRO A 36 -27.04 -26.67 -32.20
C PRO A 36 -26.64 -28.05 -31.67
N TYR A 37 -26.74 -28.24 -30.35
CA TYR A 37 -26.49 -29.50 -29.67
C TYR A 37 -27.17 -29.52 -28.29
N ASP A 38 -27.48 -30.71 -27.77
CA ASP A 38 -27.99 -30.91 -26.41
C ASP A 38 -27.10 -31.90 -25.66
N LEU A 39 -25.91 -31.43 -25.27
CA LEU A 39 -24.96 -32.19 -24.45
C LEU A 39 -24.64 -31.40 -23.19
N LYS A 40 -24.66 -32.08 -22.04
CA LYS A 40 -24.25 -31.53 -20.75
C LYS A 40 -23.04 -32.27 -20.23
N LEU A 41 -22.17 -31.58 -19.49
CA LEU A 41 -21.03 -32.23 -18.84
C LEU A 41 -21.53 -33.27 -17.82
N SER A 42 -21.06 -34.51 -17.98
CA SER A 42 -21.39 -35.62 -17.08
C SER A 42 -20.82 -35.41 -15.68
N THR A 43 -21.50 -35.97 -14.69
CA THR A 43 -20.98 -36.09 -13.31
C THR A 43 -20.03 -37.27 -13.16
N ASP A 44 -20.00 -38.22 -14.11
CA ASP A 44 -19.14 -39.40 -14.10
C ASP A 44 -17.64 -38.99 -14.18
N PRO A 45 -16.82 -39.36 -13.17
CA PRO A 45 -15.39 -39.05 -13.15
C PRO A 45 -14.60 -39.52 -14.37
N ASN A 46 -14.94 -40.66 -14.97
CA ASN A 46 -14.23 -41.21 -16.12
C ASN A 46 -14.52 -40.38 -17.37
N ILE A 47 -15.79 -40.04 -17.61
CA ILE A 47 -16.18 -39.17 -18.72
C ILE A 47 -15.56 -37.77 -18.57
N ARG A 48 -15.50 -37.24 -17.35
CA ARG A 48 -14.83 -35.95 -17.07
C ARG A 48 -13.34 -36.00 -17.39
N ARG A 49 -12.62 -37.06 -17.02
CA ARG A 49 -11.20 -37.21 -17.35
C ARG A 49 -10.96 -37.20 -18.86
N THR A 50 -11.79 -37.92 -19.62
CA THR A 50 -11.72 -37.90 -21.08
C THR A 50 -11.96 -36.49 -21.62
N TYR A 51 -12.98 -35.79 -21.12
CA TYR A 51 -13.23 -34.41 -21.53
C TYR A 51 -12.05 -33.48 -21.22
N VAL A 52 -11.47 -33.57 -20.02
CA VAL A 52 -10.29 -32.77 -19.63
C VAL A 52 -9.12 -33.05 -20.56
N ALA A 53 -8.82 -34.32 -20.85
CA ALA A 53 -7.74 -34.70 -21.75
C ALA A 53 -7.94 -34.12 -23.17
N SER A 54 -9.17 -34.13 -23.68
CA SER A 54 -9.48 -33.62 -25.02
C SER A 54 -9.44 -32.08 -25.12
N HIS A 55 -9.78 -31.34 -24.07
CA HIS A 55 -9.98 -29.89 -24.16
C HIS A 55 -8.90 -29.05 -23.46
N ARG A 56 -8.15 -29.61 -22.51
CA ARG A 56 -7.19 -28.86 -21.67
C ARG A 56 -6.23 -27.99 -22.49
N LEU A 57 -5.63 -28.55 -23.55
CA LEU A 57 -4.65 -27.83 -24.37
C LEU A 57 -5.27 -26.62 -25.09
N ASN A 58 -6.49 -26.78 -25.63
CA ASN A 58 -7.18 -25.68 -26.29
C ASN A 58 -7.58 -24.58 -25.28
N VAL A 59 -8.15 -24.96 -24.14
CA VAL A 59 -8.51 -24.01 -23.08
C VAL A 59 -7.28 -23.25 -22.58
N GLN A 60 -6.16 -23.95 -22.39
CA GLN A 60 -4.88 -23.35 -22.02
C GLN A 60 -4.40 -22.33 -23.06
N LYS A 61 -4.51 -22.64 -24.36
CA LYS A 61 -4.13 -21.74 -25.46
C LYS A 61 -5.00 -20.48 -25.47
N VAL A 62 -6.32 -20.64 -25.39
CA VAL A 62 -7.29 -19.53 -25.37
C VAL A 62 -7.07 -18.62 -24.17
N LEU A 63 -6.95 -19.17 -22.95
CA LEU A 63 -6.69 -18.33 -21.78
C LEU A 63 -5.32 -17.66 -21.83
N SER A 64 -4.32 -18.31 -22.40
CA SER A 64 -2.99 -17.72 -22.55
C SER A 64 -2.98 -16.51 -23.49
N SER A 65 -3.83 -16.49 -24.54
CA SER A 65 -3.89 -15.37 -25.49
C SER A 65 -4.56 -14.12 -24.92
N VAL A 66 -5.41 -14.27 -23.90
CA VAL A 66 -6.10 -13.15 -23.24
C VAL A 66 -5.56 -12.82 -21.85
N SER A 67 -4.61 -13.61 -21.33
CA SER A 67 -4.02 -13.40 -20.02
C SER A 67 -3.01 -12.24 -20.00
N GLY A 68 -2.85 -11.60 -18.85
CA GLY A 68 -1.84 -10.57 -18.65
C GLY A 68 -1.80 -10.01 -17.23
N PRO A 69 -0.73 -9.28 -16.86
CA PRO A 69 -0.49 -8.81 -15.49
C PRO A 69 -1.51 -7.78 -15.00
N LYS A 70 -2.31 -7.20 -15.90
CA LYS A 70 -3.39 -6.25 -15.59
C LYS A 70 -4.79 -6.86 -15.77
N VAL A 71 -4.88 -8.09 -16.29
CA VAL A 71 -6.14 -8.74 -16.64
C VAL A 71 -6.61 -9.62 -15.49
N GLU A 72 -7.90 -9.56 -15.17
CA GLU A 72 -8.52 -10.34 -14.11
C GLU A 72 -9.44 -11.39 -14.71
N LEU A 73 -9.50 -12.58 -14.10
CA LEU A 73 -10.36 -13.68 -14.54
C LEU A 73 -11.45 -13.96 -13.51
N TYR A 74 -12.70 -14.03 -13.96
CA TYR A 74 -13.85 -14.39 -13.15
C TYR A 74 -14.50 -15.64 -13.73
N THR A 75 -14.67 -16.70 -12.93
CA THR A 75 -15.41 -17.90 -13.33
C THR A 75 -16.73 -17.99 -12.57
N VAL A 76 -17.83 -18.03 -13.32
CA VAL A 76 -19.19 -18.25 -12.79
C VAL A 76 -19.75 -19.49 -13.46
N LEU A 77 -19.28 -20.66 -13.01
CA LEU A 77 -19.59 -21.96 -13.60
C LEU A 77 -20.44 -22.81 -12.64
N PHE A 78 -21.38 -23.58 -13.18
CA PHE A 78 -22.10 -24.62 -12.43
C PHE A 78 -21.14 -25.69 -11.90
N LYS A 79 -21.56 -26.43 -10.86
CA LYS A 79 -20.69 -27.35 -10.11
C LYS A 79 -19.87 -28.30 -10.98
N ASN A 80 -20.49 -29.01 -11.92
CA ASN A 80 -19.80 -29.94 -12.84
C ASN A 80 -18.84 -29.23 -13.80
N TYR A 81 -19.22 -28.06 -14.33
CA TYR A 81 -18.34 -27.24 -15.18
C TYR A 81 -17.16 -26.67 -14.39
N GLN A 82 -17.37 -26.21 -13.16
CA GLN A 82 -16.31 -25.71 -12.29
C GLN A 82 -15.34 -26.83 -11.90
N GLN A 83 -15.84 -28.03 -11.60
CA GLN A 83 -15.00 -29.20 -11.30
C GLN A 83 -14.10 -29.54 -12.48
N VAL A 84 -14.66 -29.62 -13.68
CA VAL A 84 -13.87 -29.89 -14.89
C VAL A 84 -12.85 -28.79 -15.18
N PHE A 85 -13.21 -27.52 -14.97
CA PHE A 85 -12.27 -26.40 -15.11
C PHE A 85 -11.13 -26.46 -14.09
N ASP A 86 -11.43 -26.83 -12.83
CA ASP A 86 -10.43 -27.05 -11.79
C ASP A 86 -9.53 -28.25 -12.14
N ASP A 87 -10.10 -29.36 -12.63
CA ASP A 87 -9.40 -30.59 -13.03
C ASP A 87 -8.45 -30.36 -14.24
N MET A 88 -8.65 -29.31 -15.03
CA MET A 88 -7.75 -28.95 -16.14
C MET A 88 -6.39 -28.41 -15.70
N ASP A 89 -6.21 -27.99 -14.44
CA ASP A 89 -4.94 -27.49 -13.87
C ASP A 89 -4.18 -26.57 -14.85
N LEU A 90 -4.80 -25.44 -15.17
CA LEU A 90 -4.37 -24.55 -16.24
C LEU A 90 -3.26 -23.61 -15.76
N SER A 91 -2.07 -23.71 -16.34
CA SER A 91 -0.94 -22.86 -15.99
C SER A 91 -1.16 -21.39 -16.39
N ALA A 92 -2.06 -21.13 -17.35
CA ALA A 92 -2.45 -19.78 -17.78
C ALA A 92 -3.02 -18.94 -16.62
N LEU A 93 -3.64 -19.58 -15.63
CA LEU A 93 -4.24 -18.90 -14.47
C LEU A 93 -3.23 -18.06 -13.68
N LYS A 94 -1.95 -18.46 -13.69
CA LYS A 94 -0.85 -17.74 -13.00
C LYS A 94 -0.47 -16.41 -13.67
N LYS A 95 -0.90 -16.19 -14.92
CA LYS A 95 -0.58 -14.99 -15.70
C LYS A 95 -1.57 -13.84 -15.47
N PHE A 96 -2.75 -14.15 -14.93
CA PHE A 96 -3.75 -13.13 -14.58
C PHE A 96 -3.35 -12.39 -13.31
N LYS A 97 -3.73 -11.11 -13.23
CA LYS A 97 -3.58 -10.28 -12.03
C LYS A 97 -4.24 -10.91 -10.81
N CYS A 98 -5.47 -11.41 -10.98
CA CYS A 98 -6.17 -12.21 -9.99
C CYS A 98 -7.18 -13.13 -10.69
N VAL A 99 -7.53 -14.23 -10.00
CA VAL A 99 -8.52 -15.20 -10.46
C VAL A 99 -9.57 -15.38 -9.37
N TYR A 100 -10.82 -15.11 -9.69
CA TYR A 100 -11.97 -15.37 -8.83
C TYR A 100 -12.77 -16.55 -9.37
N HIS A 101 -13.09 -17.49 -8.49
CA HIS A 101 -13.96 -18.62 -8.77
C HIS A 101 -15.21 -18.55 -7.91
N SER A 102 -16.39 -18.57 -8.53
CA SER A 102 -17.69 -18.64 -7.84
C SER A 102 -17.95 -20.04 -7.24
N LYS A 103 -17.09 -20.49 -6.31
CA LYS A 103 -17.20 -21.80 -5.64
C LYS A 103 -18.32 -21.79 -4.59
N GLY A 104 -18.82 -22.97 -4.22
CA GLY A 104 -19.80 -23.13 -3.15
C GLY A 104 -21.16 -22.48 -3.39
N ALA A 105 -21.55 -22.22 -4.64
CA ALA A 105 -22.88 -21.70 -4.95
C ALA A 105 -23.95 -22.75 -4.64
N ALA A 106 -24.94 -22.41 -3.79
CA ALA A 106 -26.08 -23.27 -3.47
C ALA A 106 -27.10 -23.39 -4.61
N GLY A 107 -26.96 -22.60 -5.68
CA GLY A 107 -27.84 -22.65 -6.84
C GLY A 107 -27.65 -21.45 -7.78
N ILE A 108 -28.49 -21.40 -8.82
CA ILE A 108 -28.41 -20.38 -9.88
C ILE A 108 -28.59 -18.95 -9.35
N GLY A 109 -29.35 -18.74 -8.28
CA GLY A 109 -29.54 -17.44 -7.66
C GLY A 109 -28.23 -16.83 -7.14
N VAL A 110 -27.35 -17.66 -6.56
CA VAL A 110 -26.03 -17.22 -6.07
C VAL A 110 -25.11 -16.85 -7.24
N HIS A 111 -25.11 -17.67 -8.30
CA HIS A 111 -24.34 -17.36 -9.52
C HIS A 111 -24.78 -16.05 -10.17
N ARG A 112 -26.10 -15.84 -10.32
CA ARG A 112 -26.64 -14.57 -10.85
C ARG A 112 -26.26 -13.38 -9.98
N SER A 113 -26.33 -13.52 -8.66
CA SER A 113 -25.92 -12.46 -7.72
C SER A 113 -24.44 -12.13 -7.83
N ARG A 114 -23.56 -13.13 -7.92
CA ARG A 114 -22.11 -12.94 -8.09
C ARG A 114 -21.77 -12.32 -9.45
N LEU A 115 -22.38 -12.80 -10.52
CA LEU A 115 -22.22 -12.22 -11.85
C LEU A 115 -22.63 -10.74 -11.87
N LYS A 116 -23.78 -10.40 -11.25
CA LYS A 116 -24.24 -9.01 -11.11
C LYS A 116 -23.17 -8.13 -10.47
N LYS A 117 -22.58 -8.59 -9.37
CA LYS A 117 -21.54 -7.88 -8.62
C LYS A 117 -20.28 -7.67 -9.45
N ILE A 118 -19.85 -8.71 -10.18
CA ILE A 118 -18.69 -8.64 -11.09
C ILE A 118 -18.93 -7.59 -12.18
N LEU A 119 -20.09 -7.63 -12.84
CA LEU A 119 -20.44 -6.67 -13.88
C LEU A 119 -20.50 -5.25 -13.31
N HIS A 120 -21.21 -5.07 -12.19
CA HIS A 120 -21.37 -3.76 -11.55
C HIS A 120 -20.04 -3.12 -11.22
N VAL A 121 -19.10 -3.86 -10.63
CA VAL A 121 -17.83 -3.30 -10.18
C VAL A 121 -16.82 -3.02 -11.30
N LYS A 122 -16.99 -3.65 -12.47
CA LYS A 122 -16.12 -3.44 -13.64
C LYS A 122 -16.62 -2.39 -14.59
N ILE A 123 -17.93 -2.16 -14.58
CA ILE A 123 -18.57 -1.12 -15.36
C ILE A 123 -18.58 0.21 -14.58
N ASN A 124 -18.79 0.16 -13.26
CA ASN A 124 -18.82 1.36 -12.41
C ASN A 124 -17.50 1.62 -11.69
N SER A 125 -17.34 2.84 -11.17
CA SER A 125 -16.15 3.24 -10.42
C SER A 125 -16.04 2.48 -9.10
N ALA A 126 -14.87 1.90 -8.84
CA ALA A 126 -14.59 1.20 -7.60
C ALA A 126 -14.29 2.18 -6.46
N ILE A 127 -14.67 1.79 -5.23
CA ILE A 127 -14.27 2.50 -4.01
C ILE A 127 -12.73 2.41 -3.88
N PRO A 128 -12.02 3.54 -3.76
CA PRO A 128 -10.56 3.52 -3.62
C PRO A 128 -10.15 2.88 -2.29
N PRO A 129 -9.08 2.08 -2.26
CA PRO A 129 -8.57 1.49 -1.03
C PRO A 129 -7.92 2.56 -0.13
N ILE A 130 -7.98 2.36 1.19
CA ILE A 130 -7.20 3.13 2.16
C ILE A 130 -6.06 2.26 2.69
N HIS A 131 -4.84 2.75 2.48
CA HIS A 131 -3.61 2.08 2.93
C HIS A 131 -3.01 2.81 4.11
N TYR A 132 -3.08 2.22 5.30
CA TYR A 132 -2.39 2.77 6.46
C TYR A 132 -0.89 2.52 6.31
N ARG A 133 -0.07 3.56 6.43
CA ARG A 133 1.41 3.45 6.45
C ARG A 133 1.83 2.96 7.83
N SER A 134 1.89 1.64 7.98
CA SER A 134 1.97 0.96 9.26
C SER A 134 3.37 0.98 9.88
N GLY A 135 3.44 0.96 11.21
CA GLY A 135 4.71 0.95 11.94
C GLY A 135 5.25 2.33 12.29
N CYS A 136 4.43 3.38 12.17
CA CYS A 136 4.77 4.71 12.65
C CYS A 136 5.07 4.68 14.15
N SER A 137 6.31 5.01 14.53
CA SER A 137 6.83 4.85 15.89
C SER A 137 7.70 6.00 16.38
N ASN A 138 7.89 7.05 15.56
CA ASN A 138 8.65 8.24 15.89
C ASN A 138 8.09 9.49 15.18
N ILE A 139 8.46 10.67 15.67
CA ILE A 139 7.93 11.96 15.20
C ILE A 139 8.20 12.24 13.71
N VAL A 140 9.33 11.78 13.17
CA VAL A 140 9.72 11.98 11.76
C VAL A 140 8.66 11.39 10.82
N GLU A 141 8.22 10.16 11.14
CA GLU A 141 7.23 9.42 10.36
C GLU A 141 5.87 10.10 10.40
N PHE A 142 5.41 10.49 11.59
CA PHE A 142 4.14 11.20 11.74
C PHE A 142 4.10 12.51 10.94
N ILE A 143 5.16 13.33 11.03
CA ILE A 143 5.24 14.60 10.29
C ILE A 143 5.25 14.34 8.78
N GLY A 144 6.12 13.44 8.31
CA GLY A 144 6.27 13.17 6.88
C GLY A 144 5.00 12.64 6.22
N TYR A 145 4.34 11.65 6.84
CA TYR A 145 3.10 11.08 6.30
C TYR A 145 1.92 12.05 6.38
N ARG A 146 1.81 12.84 7.46
CA ARG A 146 0.76 13.85 7.59
C ARG A 146 0.92 14.94 6.53
N ALA A 147 2.14 15.42 6.31
CA ALA A 147 2.43 16.39 5.25
C ALA A 147 2.14 15.85 3.84
N ALA A 148 2.27 14.54 3.62
CA ALA A 148 1.88 13.87 2.38
C ALA A 148 0.40 13.44 2.30
N ASN A 149 -0.44 13.85 3.26
CA ASN A 149 -1.85 13.46 3.35
C ASN A 149 -2.06 11.92 3.27
N GLN A 150 -1.15 11.15 3.87
CA GLN A 150 -1.23 9.69 3.90
C GLN A 150 -1.94 9.21 5.17
N ALA A 151 -2.69 8.10 5.04
CA ALA A 151 -3.25 7.41 6.20
C ALA A 151 -2.13 6.80 7.06
N ILE A 152 -2.23 6.94 8.38
CA ILE A 152 -1.16 6.59 9.33
C ILE A 152 -1.51 5.30 10.07
N GLY A 153 -0.56 4.36 10.18
CA GLY A 153 -0.69 3.17 11.01
C GLY A 153 0.33 3.16 12.14
N ALA A 154 -0.14 3.20 13.38
CA ALA A 154 0.67 3.17 14.59
C ALA A 154 0.31 1.95 15.47
N SER A 155 1.03 1.77 16.58
CA SER A 155 0.75 0.70 17.55
C SER A 155 0.83 1.22 18.98
N LEU A 156 -0.07 0.73 19.85
CA LEU A 156 -0.03 1.02 21.29
C LEU A 156 1.32 0.64 21.93
N ALA A 157 2.04 -0.34 21.38
CA ALA A 157 3.38 -0.73 21.84
C ALA A 157 4.43 0.40 21.75
N TYR A 158 4.11 1.51 21.05
CA TYR A 158 4.96 2.69 20.91
C TYR A 158 4.36 3.95 21.54
N ILE A 159 3.17 3.87 22.17
CA ILE A 159 2.45 5.06 22.64
C ILE A 159 3.25 5.90 23.65
N ASN A 160 4.06 5.23 24.48
CA ASN A 160 4.90 5.85 25.50
C ASN A 160 6.23 6.40 24.94
N LYS A 161 6.54 6.21 23.65
CA LYS A 161 7.73 6.82 23.05
C LYS A 161 7.53 8.34 22.95
N LYS A 162 8.62 9.09 23.15
CA LYS A 162 8.64 10.55 23.12
C LYS A 162 7.92 11.09 21.87
N GLY A 163 6.87 11.88 22.09
CA GLY A 163 6.11 12.57 21.05
C GLY A 163 5.08 11.72 20.29
N VAL A 164 5.03 10.39 20.45
CA VAL A 164 4.10 9.54 19.68
C VAL A 164 2.64 9.81 20.05
N LEU A 165 2.31 9.82 21.35
CA LEU A 165 0.94 10.11 21.80
C LEU A 165 0.46 11.46 21.29
N GLN A 166 1.26 12.52 21.41
CA GLN A 166 0.88 13.85 20.94
C GLN A 166 0.58 13.85 19.43
N ASN A 167 1.43 13.19 18.64
CA ASN A 167 1.19 13.09 17.20
C ASN A 167 -0.06 12.25 16.86
N ILE A 168 -0.34 11.19 17.60
CA ILE A 168 -1.61 10.44 17.47
C ILE A 168 -2.80 11.37 17.71
N LEU A 169 -2.76 12.18 18.77
CA LEU A 169 -3.82 13.14 19.09
C LEU A 169 -3.96 14.21 18.00
N ASP A 170 -2.85 14.72 17.45
CA ASP A 170 -2.85 15.71 16.38
C ASP A 170 -3.41 15.13 15.07
N VAL A 171 -3.07 13.88 14.74
CA VAL A 171 -3.64 13.15 13.60
C VAL A 171 -5.15 12.98 13.80
N MET A 172 -5.59 12.58 15.00
CA MET A 172 -7.01 12.49 15.34
C MET A 172 -7.73 13.83 15.15
N LYS A 173 -7.15 14.95 15.63
CA LYS A 173 -7.71 16.31 15.46
C LYS A 173 -7.79 16.72 13.99
N SER A 174 -6.75 16.43 13.20
CA SER A 174 -6.69 16.76 11.76
C SER A 174 -7.62 15.93 10.87
N GLN A 175 -8.35 14.96 11.44
CA GLN A 175 -9.22 14.02 10.70
C GLN A 175 -8.49 13.13 9.65
N THR A 176 -7.16 13.09 9.67
CA THR A 176 -6.38 12.15 8.85
C THR A 176 -6.70 10.71 9.28
N PRO A 177 -6.92 9.74 8.35
CA PRO A 177 -7.18 8.36 8.72
C PRO A 177 -6.04 7.77 9.55
N LEU A 178 -6.40 7.21 10.71
CA LEU A 178 -5.48 6.64 11.67
C LEU A 178 -5.89 5.21 12.01
N PHE A 179 -4.95 4.30 11.87
CA PHE A 179 -5.04 2.93 12.37
C PHE A 179 -4.14 2.76 13.59
N LEU A 180 -4.66 2.14 14.64
CA LEU A 180 -3.93 1.85 15.86
C LEU A 180 -4.05 0.36 16.17
N ASP A 181 -2.94 -0.34 15.99
CA ASP A 181 -2.80 -1.74 16.37
C ASP A 181 -2.74 -1.89 17.90
N ASN A 182 -3.29 -2.99 18.42
CA ASN A 182 -3.29 -3.31 19.85
C ASN A 182 -1.88 -3.53 20.41
N GLY A 183 -0.92 -3.83 19.54
CA GLY A 183 0.49 -3.93 19.92
C GLY A 183 0.85 -5.17 20.71
N MET A 184 -0.07 -6.11 20.95
CA MET A 184 0.20 -7.32 21.73
C MET A 184 1.30 -8.17 21.09
N ILE A 185 1.26 -8.34 19.77
CA ILE A 185 2.32 -9.05 19.02
C ILE A 185 3.65 -8.32 19.16
N THR A 186 3.64 -6.99 18.98
CA THR A 186 4.86 -6.17 19.07
C THR A 186 5.46 -6.17 20.47
N ALA A 187 4.63 -6.17 21.51
CA ALA A 187 5.02 -6.27 22.91
C ALA A 187 5.69 -7.61 23.20
N HIS A 188 5.04 -8.71 22.80
CA HIS A 188 5.58 -10.06 22.93
C HIS A 188 6.95 -10.21 22.24
N THR A 189 7.09 -9.72 21.00
CA THR A 189 8.38 -9.74 20.28
C THR A 189 9.48 -8.97 21.02
N LYS A 190 9.12 -7.96 21.82
CA LYS A 190 10.05 -7.15 22.62
C LYS A 190 10.28 -7.69 24.04
N GLY A 191 9.69 -8.83 24.39
CA GLY A 191 9.89 -9.49 25.67
C GLY A 191 9.10 -8.88 26.83
N TYR A 192 8.00 -8.16 26.57
CA TYR A 192 7.08 -7.72 27.64
C TYR A 192 5.64 -8.10 27.32
N GLU A 193 4.85 -8.37 28.36
CA GLU A 193 3.43 -8.70 28.20
C GLU A 193 2.56 -7.44 28.26
N LEU A 194 1.59 -7.38 27.35
CA LEU A 194 0.58 -6.33 27.33
C LEU A 194 -0.78 -7.01 27.58
N SER A 195 -1.38 -6.73 28.74
CA SER A 195 -2.67 -7.34 29.07
C SER A 195 -3.81 -6.74 28.24
N ILE A 196 -4.83 -7.55 27.95
CA ILE A 196 -6.02 -7.10 27.21
C ILE A 196 -6.72 -5.94 27.93
N SER A 197 -6.82 -5.99 29.26
CA SER A 197 -7.46 -4.93 30.05
C SER A 197 -6.70 -3.61 29.95
N THR A 198 -5.36 -3.65 29.94
CA THR A 198 -4.51 -2.47 29.72
C THR A 198 -4.77 -1.87 28.34
N VAL A 199 -4.85 -2.68 27.29
CA VAL A 199 -5.14 -2.21 25.93
C VAL A 199 -6.51 -1.52 25.85
N VAL A 200 -7.56 -2.16 26.36
CA VAL A 200 -8.92 -1.61 26.35
C VAL A 200 -8.98 -0.29 27.12
N LYS A 201 -8.30 -0.23 28.28
CA LYS A 201 -8.19 1.00 29.07
C LYS A 201 -7.51 2.12 28.29
N GLN A 202 -6.36 1.86 27.66
CA GLN A 202 -5.63 2.85 26.85
C GLN A 202 -6.47 3.37 25.68
N TYR A 203 -7.19 2.49 24.97
CA TYR A 203 -8.11 2.94 23.92
C TYR A 203 -9.23 3.85 24.45
N LYS A 204 -9.81 3.51 25.61
CA LYS A 204 -10.84 4.34 26.24
C LYS A 204 -10.29 5.71 26.62
N GLU A 205 -9.13 5.76 27.26
CA GLU A 205 -8.45 7.00 27.62
C GLU A 205 -8.22 7.87 26.38
N LEU A 206 -7.69 7.28 25.30
CA LEU A 206 -7.43 7.97 24.04
C LEU A 206 -8.68 8.64 23.43
N VAL A 207 -9.84 7.98 23.47
CA VAL A 207 -11.07 8.50 22.85
C VAL A 207 -11.98 9.27 23.83
N SER A 208 -11.69 9.23 25.13
CA SER A 208 -12.56 9.78 26.18
C SER A 208 -12.81 11.28 26.02
N GLY A 209 -11.76 12.03 25.66
CA GLY A 209 -11.80 13.48 25.44
C GLY A 209 -12.37 13.92 24.08
N TYR A 210 -12.74 12.99 23.20
CA TYR A 210 -13.16 13.31 21.84
C TYR A 210 -14.59 12.84 21.54
N ARG A 211 -15.36 13.68 20.83
CA ARG A 211 -16.68 13.31 20.30
C ARG A 211 -16.51 12.68 18.93
N GLY A 212 -16.70 11.36 18.83
CA GLY A 212 -16.86 10.67 17.54
C GLY A 212 -15.64 10.73 16.60
N VAL A 213 -14.51 10.17 17.01
CA VAL A 213 -13.28 10.07 16.21
C VAL A 213 -13.43 8.99 15.13
N LYS A 214 -14.16 9.28 14.05
CA LYS A 214 -14.43 8.34 12.96
C LYS A 214 -13.27 8.17 11.97
N ASN A 215 -12.22 8.97 12.09
CA ASN A 215 -10.97 8.72 11.38
C ASN A 215 -10.07 7.70 12.09
N LEU A 216 -10.37 7.31 13.34
CA LEU A 216 -9.61 6.30 14.10
C LEU A 216 -10.21 4.90 13.91
N SER A 217 -9.35 3.95 13.52
CA SER A 217 -9.62 2.52 13.49
C SER A 217 -8.72 1.79 14.50
N ILE A 218 -9.32 1.03 15.41
CA ILE A 218 -8.58 0.27 16.44
C ILE A 218 -8.82 -1.23 16.31
N VAL A 219 -7.79 -2.04 16.53
CA VAL A 219 -7.93 -3.51 16.57
C VAL A 219 -8.29 -3.94 17.97
N ILE A 220 -9.43 -4.64 18.13
CA ILE A 220 -9.79 -5.24 19.41
C ILE A 220 -8.87 -6.42 19.68
N PRO A 221 -8.25 -6.51 20.88
CA PRO A 221 -7.42 -7.65 21.27
C PRO A 221 -8.14 -8.99 21.12
N ASP A 222 -7.40 -9.97 20.62
CA ASP A 222 -7.88 -11.31 20.31
C ASP A 222 -6.79 -12.36 20.56
N ASP A 223 -7.16 -13.64 20.44
CA ASP A 223 -6.22 -14.75 20.40
C ASP A 223 -6.18 -15.31 18.97
N PRO A 224 -5.06 -15.12 18.22
CA PRO A 224 -4.94 -15.60 16.85
C PRO A 224 -4.98 -17.13 16.71
N THR A 225 -4.85 -17.85 17.81
CA THR A 225 -4.82 -19.32 17.85
C THR A 225 -6.10 -19.95 18.42
N SER A 226 -6.94 -19.17 19.11
CA SER A 226 -8.15 -19.68 19.76
C SER A 226 -9.38 -18.83 19.47
N GLN A 227 -10.25 -19.35 18.59
CA GLN A 227 -11.54 -18.74 18.28
C GLN A 227 -12.43 -18.56 19.52
N LEU A 228 -12.36 -19.51 20.46
CA LEU A 228 -13.14 -19.43 21.70
C LEU A 228 -12.62 -18.33 22.62
N ALA A 229 -11.31 -18.22 22.79
CA ALA A 229 -10.70 -17.16 23.59
C ALA A 229 -11.04 -15.78 23.03
N THR A 230 -10.99 -15.60 21.70
CA THR A 230 -11.43 -14.36 21.04
C THR A 230 -12.89 -14.01 21.38
N ILE A 231 -13.83 -14.95 21.29
CA ILE A 231 -15.24 -14.69 21.64
C ILE A 231 -15.40 -14.40 23.15
N ASN A 232 -14.64 -15.07 24.01
CA ASN A 232 -14.68 -14.82 25.45
C ASN A 232 -14.14 -13.42 25.80
N THR A 233 -13.09 -12.96 25.13
CA THR A 233 -12.58 -11.59 25.24
C THR A 233 -13.67 -10.58 24.87
N LEU A 234 -14.40 -10.80 23.76
CA LEU A 234 -15.52 -9.93 23.38
C LEU A 234 -16.63 -9.89 24.44
N ARG A 235 -16.92 -11.03 25.09
CA ARG A 235 -17.92 -11.12 26.16
C ARG A 235 -17.46 -10.37 27.40
N LEU A 236 -16.22 -10.57 27.81
CA LEU A 236 -15.64 -9.96 29.01
C LEU A 236 -15.60 -8.43 28.92
N PHE A 237 -15.19 -7.89 27.77
CA PHE A 237 -15.05 -6.44 27.55
C PHE A 237 -16.20 -5.84 26.72
N LYS A 238 -17.37 -6.49 26.72
CA LYS A 238 -18.51 -6.14 25.85
C LYS A 238 -18.88 -4.66 25.93
N ASP A 239 -19.06 -4.12 27.13
CA ASP A 239 -19.54 -2.75 27.31
C ASP A 239 -18.50 -1.72 26.90
N ASP A 240 -17.23 -2.01 27.16
CA ASP A 240 -16.10 -1.18 26.71
C ASP A 240 -15.96 -1.19 25.19
N ILE A 241 -16.06 -2.34 24.55
CA ILE A 241 -16.02 -2.46 23.08
C ILE A 241 -17.20 -1.73 22.44
N LYS A 242 -18.40 -1.84 23.03
CA LYS A 242 -19.57 -1.07 22.57
C LYS A 242 -19.37 0.43 22.73
N TYR A 243 -18.78 0.88 23.83
CA TYR A 243 -18.40 2.27 24.04
C TYR A 243 -17.43 2.75 22.95
N LEU A 244 -16.38 1.98 22.69
CA LEU A 244 -15.38 2.27 21.66
C LEU A 244 -16.02 2.31 20.25
N GLY A 245 -16.89 1.36 19.90
CA GLY A 245 -17.59 1.32 18.61
C GLY A 245 -18.53 2.51 18.36
N ARG A 246 -19.05 3.14 19.42
CA ARG A 246 -19.79 4.42 19.29
C ARG A 246 -18.85 5.57 18.95
N LYS A 247 -17.62 5.56 19.49
CA LYS A 247 -16.65 6.66 19.36
C LYS A 247 -15.79 6.56 18.09
N CYS A 248 -15.34 5.38 17.71
CA CYS A 248 -14.39 5.14 16.62
C CYS A 248 -14.77 3.90 15.80
N HIS A 249 -13.94 3.51 14.83
CA HIS A 249 -14.10 2.23 14.13
C HIS A 249 -13.37 1.12 14.88
N ILE A 250 -14.11 0.14 15.40
CA ILE A 250 -13.53 -1.06 15.98
C ILE A 250 -13.35 -2.12 14.89
N ILE A 251 -12.20 -2.79 14.88
CA ILE A 251 -11.89 -3.91 13.99
C ILE A 251 -11.98 -5.19 14.82
N ILE A 252 -12.82 -6.12 14.38
CA ILE A 252 -12.99 -7.44 15.00
C ILE A 252 -12.33 -8.49 14.10
N PRO A 253 -11.23 -9.12 14.54
CA PRO A 253 -10.58 -10.18 13.78
C PRO A 253 -11.48 -11.42 13.66
N PHE A 254 -11.54 -11.99 12.45
CA PHE A 254 -12.14 -13.28 12.16
C PHE A 254 -11.05 -14.28 11.81
N HIS A 255 -11.03 -15.40 12.52
CA HIS A 255 -9.94 -16.37 12.41
C HIS A 255 -10.29 -17.50 11.45
N LYS A 256 -9.24 -18.16 10.96
CA LYS A 256 -9.36 -19.38 10.17
C LYS A 256 -10.24 -20.41 10.92
N PRO A 257 -11.21 -21.05 10.25
CA PRO A 257 -12.06 -22.07 10.86
C PRO A 257 -11.24 -23.22 11.46
N LEU A 258 -11.32 -23.40 12.77
CA LEU A 258 -10.76 -24.54 13.51
C LEU A 258 -11.89 -25.27 14.25
N THR A 259 -12.58 -24.57 15.13
CA THR A 259 -13.74 -25.07 15.90
C THR A 259 -15.06 -24.55 15.33
N TYR A 260 -15.07 -23.30 14.88
CA TYR A 260 -16.24 -22.61 14.34
C TYR A 260 -16.00 -22.19 12.91
N SER A 261 -17.03 -22.36 12.06
CA SER A 261 -17.05 -21.72 10.75
C SER A 261 -16.97 -20.20 10.89
N VAL A 262 -16.55 -19.49 9.84
CA VAL A 262 -16.56 -18.02 9.85
C VAL A 262 -17.96 -17.44 10.06
N ILE A 263 -19.00 -18.14 9.59
CA ILE A 263 -20.40 -17.74 9.80
C ILE A 263 -20.79 -17.90 11.27
N ASP A 264 -20.38 -18.98 11.94
CA ASP A 264 -20.68 -19.17 13.36
C ASP A 264 -19.93 -18.18 14.25
N GLN A 265 -18.69 -17.84 13.88
CA GLN A 265 -17.99 -16.71 14.50
C GLN A 265 -18.80 -15.42 14.35
N ALA A 266 -19.32 -15.12 13.15
CA ALA A 266 -20.11 -13.91 12.91
C ALA A 266 -21.41 -13.86 13.72
N ARG A 267 -22.12 -15.00 13.84
CA ARG A 267 -23.30 -15.12 14.71
C ARG A 267 -22.96 -14.79 16.16
N ARG A 268 -21.90 -15.38 16.69
CA ARG A 268 -21.44 -15.15 18.08
C ARG A 268 -21.00 -13.71 18.32
N VAL A 269 -20.31 -13.09 17.36
CA VAL A 269 -19.95 -11.67 17.44
C VAL A 269 -21.21 -10.80 17.49
N ILE A 270 -22.23 -11.10 16.68
CA ILE A 270 -23.52 -10.39 16.72
C ILE A 270 -24.25 -10.60 18.04
N GLU A 271 -24.26 -11.82 18.60
CA GLU A 271 -24.88 -12.10 19.90
C GLU A 271 -24.28 -11.22 21.00
N VAL A 272 -22.96 -11.00 20.97
CA VAL A 272 -22.25 -10.19 21.96
C VAL A 272 -22.43 -8.68 21.71
N LEU A 273 -22.18 -8.23 20.48
CA LEU A 273 -22.11 -6.81 20.14
C LEU A 273 -23.46 -6.21 19.71
N GLY A 274 -24.43 -7.02 19.34
CA GLY A 274 -25.75 -6.57 18.86
C GLY A 274 -25.67 -5.68 17.63
N SER A 275 -26.25 -4.49 17.72
CA SER A 275 -26.29 -3.50 16.64
C SER A 275 -25.01 -2.67 16.49
N THR A 276 -24.01 -2.85 17.36
CA THR A 276 -22.76 -2.08 17.28
C THR A 276 -22.08 -2.28 15.91
N PRO A 277 -21.76 -1.20 15.19
CA PRO A 277 -21.03 -1.29 13.93
C PRO A 277 -19.57 -1.65 14.19
N PHE A 278 -19.01 -2.51 13.35
CA PHE A 278 -17.60 -2.89 13.39
C PHE A 278 -17.07 -3.13 11.98
N THR A 279 -15.74 -3.05 11.84
CA THR A 279 -15.00 -3.42 10.63
C THR A 279 -14.56 -4.87 10.74
N ILE A 280 -14.74 -5.66 9.67
CA ILE A 280 -14.29 -7.05 9.65
C ILE A 280 -12.76 -7.07 9.53
N GLY A 281 -12.06 -7.63 10.51
CA GLY A 281 -10.61 -7.84 10.48
C GLY A 281 -10.26 -9.18 9.85
N ILE A 282 -9.47 -9.18 8.78
CA ILE A 282 -9.10 -10.40 8.04
C ILE A 282 -7.59 -10.60 8.06
N PRO A 283 -7.06 -11.58 8.80
CA PRO A 283 -5.64 -11.89 8.78
C PRO A 283 -5.20 -12.40 7.40
N CYS A 284 -4.15 -11.81 6.85
CA CYS A 284 -3.59 -12.17 5.54
C CYS A 284 -2.23 -12.89 5.62
N ARG A 285 -1.63 -12.96 6.81
CA ARG A 285 -0.31 -13.56 7.03
C ARG A 285 -0.34 -15.08 6.88
N ASN A 286 0.64 -15.60 6.16
CA ASN A 286 0.94 -17.03 6.07
C ASN A 286 2.44 -17.18 6.34
N LYS A 287 2.84 -17.81 7.45
CA LYS A 287 4.25 -17.96 7.82
C LYS A 287 4.54 -19.37 8.36
N GLY A 288 5.24 -20.18 7.57
CA GLY A 288 5.67 -21.52 7.96
C GLY A 288 4.48 -22.40 8.38
N SER A 289 4.57 -22.99 9.58
CA SER A 289 3.51 -23.79 10.20
C SER A 289 2.27 -22.98 10.62
N ASN A 290 2.41 -21.66 10.81
CA ASN A 290 1.32 -20.79 11.25
C ASN A 290 0.67 -20.09 10.06
N ASN A 291 -0.34 -20.76 9.48
CA ASN A 291 -1.17 -20.21 8.41
C ASN A 291 -2.50 -19.68 8.96
N TRP A 292 -2.51 -18.40 9.33
CA TRP A 292 -3.70 -17.68 9.81
C TRP A 292 -4.57 -17.11 8.68
N ARG A 293 -4.14 -17.24 7.43
CA ARG A 293 -4.84 -16.66 6.28
C ARG A 293 -6.17 -17.35 6.03
N LEU A 294 -7.25 -16.57 5.91
CA LEU A 294 -8.56 -17.06 5.48
C LEU A 294 -8.58 -17.36 3.96
N SER A 295 -9.34 -18.36 3.54
CA SER A 295 -9.57 -18.61 2.12
C SER A 295 -10.45 -17.51 1.50
N ILE A 296 -10.38 -17.32 0.17
CA ILE A 296 -11.31 -16.41 -0.53
C ILE A 296 -12.77 -16.80 -0.27
N THR A 297 -13.06 -18.11 -0.22
CA THR A 297 -14.40 -18.63 0.07
C THR A 297 -14.90 -18.21 1.45
N ASP A 298 -14.07 -18.32 2.49
CA ASP A 298 -14.44 -17.91 3.85
C ASP A 298 -14.73 -16.41 3.94
N ILE A 299 -13.89 -15.60 3.28
CA ILE A 299 -14.05 -14.15 3.24
C ILE A 299 -15.34 -13.77 2.52
N GLU A 300 -15.63 -14.42 1.39
CA GLU A 300 -16.85 -14.20 0.64
C GLU A 300 -18.10 -14.59 1.45
N GLN A 301 -18.04 -15.68 2.22
CA GLN A 301 -19.10 -16.06 3.14
C GLN A 301 -19.38 -14.95 4.15
N LEU A 302 -18.35 -14.37 4.77
CA LEU A 302 -18.48 -13.23 5.69
C LEU A 302 -19.11 -12.00 5.01
N PHE A 303 -18.67 -11.66 3.79
CA PHE A 303 -19.21 -10.50 3.06
C PHE A 303 -20.65 -10.71 2.60
N SER A 304 -21.03 -11.96 2.30
CA SER A 304 -22.39 -12.33 1.93
C SER A 304 -23.33 -12.45 3.13
N PHE A 305 -22.79 -12.56 4.34
CA PHE A 305 -23.55 -12.80 5.54
C PHE A 305 -24.40 -11.58 5.92
N LYS A 306 -25.70 -11.84 6.13
CA LYS A 306 -26.66 -10.83 6.56
C LYS A 306 -27.00 -11.02 8.03
N ARG A 307 -27.10 -9.91 8.74
CA ARG A 307 -27.66 -9.85 10.09
C ARG A 307 -29.15 -10.28 10.05
N PRO A 308 -29.76 -10.63 11.20
CA PRO A 308 -31.19 -10.99 11.26
C PRO A 308 -32.13 -9.90 10.69
N ASN A 309 -31.72 -8.63 10.74
CA ASN A 309 -32.45 -7.50 10.16
C ASN A 309 -32.25 -7.31 8.64
N GLY A 310 -31.63 -8.28 7.96
CA GLY A 310 -31.37 -8.25 6.53
C GLY A 310 -30.22 -7.35 6.07
N LYS A 311 -29.64 -6.53 6.96
CA LYS A 311 -28.48 -5.68 6.65
C LYS A 311 -27.18 -6.50 6.57
N PRO A 312 -26.17 -6.06 5.81
CA PRO A 312 -24.88 -6.73 5.78
C PRO A 312 -24.22 -6.77 7.17
N LEU A 313 -23.35 -7.75 7.39
CA LEU A 313 -22.56 -7.88 8.63
C LEU A 313 -21.80 -6.59 8.93
N SER A 314 -21.10 -6.08 7.91
CA SER A 314 -20.38 -4.81 7.87
C SER A 314 -20.32 -4.32 6.42
N THR A 315 -20.02 -3.03 6.24
CA THR A 315 -19.68 -2.41 4.95
C THR A 315 -18.18 -2.09 4.85
N ARG A 316 -17.38 -2.54 5.82
CA ARG A 316 -15.95 -2.21 5.95
C ARG A 316 -15.16 -3.47 6.23
N VAL A 317 -14.00 -3.58 5.60
CA VAL A 317 -13.05 -4.67 5.84
C VAL A 317 -11.64 -4.12 6.00
N HIS A 318 -10.94 -4.62 7.01
CA HIS A 318 -9.52 -4.35 7.24
C HIS A 318 -8.74 -5.64 7.05
N PHE A 319 -7.89 -5.67 6.03
CA PHE A 319 -6.98 -6.77 5.77
C PHE A 319 -5.68 -6.58 6.57
N LEU A 320 -5.57 -7.35 7.66
CA LEU A 320 -4.47 -7.28 8.60
C LEU A 320 -3.21 -7.89 7.97
N ALA A 321 -2.09 -7.16 8.09
CA ALA A 321 -0.80 -7.53 7.50
C ALA A 321 -0.85 -7.75 5.98
N LEU A 322 -1.62 -6.93 5.26
CA LEU A 322 -1.71 -6.93 3.80
C LEU A 322 -1.16 -5.62 3.23
N SER A 323 -0.22 -5.71 2.29
CA SER A 323 0.33 -4.57 1.56
C SER A 323 0.08 -4.70 0.05
N GLU A 324 0.04 -3.57 -0.65
CA GLU A 324 -0.05 -3.50 -2.12
C GLU A 324 1.08 -4.26 -2.85
N VAL A 325 2.20 -4.48 -2.15
CA VAL A 325 3.35 -5.26 -2.64
C VAL A 325 3.48 -6.64 -1.98
N SER A 326 2.39 -7.17 -1.41
CA SER A 326 2.37 -8.55 -0.92
C SER A 326 2.71 -9.52 -2.03
N ARG A 327 3.55 -10.54 -1.73
CA ARG A 327 4.01 -11.52 -2.73
C ARG A 327 2.82 -12.25 -3.36
N GLY A 328 2.84 -12.36 -4.69
CA GLY A 328 1.80 -13.06 -5.45
C GLY A 328 0.58 -12.17 -5.70
N ASN A 329 -0.58 -12.78 -5.87
CA ASN A 329 -1.83 -12.12 -6.26
C ASN A 329 -2.75 -11.78 -5.06
N ILE A 330 -2.31 -12.03 -3.82
CA ILE A 330 -3.16 -11.96 -2.62
C ILE A 330 -3.84 -10.59 -2.49
N TYR A 331 -3.08 -9.50 -2.64
CA TYR A 331 -3.64 -8.15 -2.56
C TYR A 331 -4.73 -7.93 -3.61
N ALA A 332 -4.45 -8.29 -4.87
CA ALA A 332 -5.39 -8.15 -5.96
C ALA A 332 -6.66 -9.00 -5.76
N GLU A 333 -6.52 -10.24 -5.25
CA GLU A 333 -7.66 -11.10 -4.92
C GLU A 333 -8.53 -10.50 -3.80
N ARG A 334 -7.90 -9.97 -2.74
CA ARG A 334 -8.63 -9.34 -1.62
C ARG A 334 -9.35 -8.07 -2.05
N LEU A 335 -8.66 -7.23 -2.83
CA LEU A 335 -9.21 -5.99 -3.36
C LEU A 335 -10.40 -6.27 -4.28
N ALA A 336 -10.23 -7.19 -5.25
CA ALA A 336 -11.31 -7.55 -6.17
C ALA A 336 -12.54 -8.08 -5.42
N LEU A 337 -12.37 -8.94 -4.42
CA LEU A 337 -13.47 -9.47 -3.63
C LEU A 337 -14.17 -8.39 -2.78
N ALA A 338 -13.41 -7.49 -2.15
CA ALA A 338 -13.97 -6.38 -1.39
C ALA A 338 -14.79 -5.45 -2.29
N GLN A 339 -14.25 -5.11 -3.46
CA GLN A 339 -14.92 -4.30 -4.47
C GLN A 339 -16.23 -4.97 -4.94
N MET A 340 -16.21 -6.26 -5.27
CA MET A 340 -17.41 -7.02 -5.67
C MET A 340 -18.54 -6.95 -4.63
N TYR A 341 -18.22 -6.78 -3.36
CA TYR A 341 -19.18 -6.70 -2.27
C TYR A 341 -19.37 -5.27 -1.74
N GLU A 342 -18.87 -4.26 -2.45
CA GLU A 342 -18.96 -2.84 -2.09
C GLU A 342 -18.43 -2.55 -0.68
N MET A 343 -17.41 -3.32 -0.27
CA MET A 343 -16.77 -3.18 1.04
C MET A 343 -15.69 -2.09 0.95
N ALA A 344 -15.75 -1.11 1.86
CA ALA A 344 -14.65 -0.17 2.03
C ALA A 344 -13.38 -0.94 2.46
N PHE A 345 -12.35 -0.85 1.64
CA PHE A 345 -11.11 -1.61 1.78
C PHE A 345 -10.08 -0.85 2.59
N TYR A 346 -9.60 -1.47 3.66
CA TYR A 346 -8.50 -0.99 4.49
C TYR A 346 -7.39 -2.04 4.57
N ALA A 347 -6.13 -1.60 4.57
CA ALA A 347 -5.00 -2.51 4.68
C ALA A 347 -3.79 -1.89 5.39
N ASP A 348 -3.04 -2.72 6.10
CA ASP A 348 -1.77 -2.38 6.74
C ASP A 348 -0.64 -2.36 5.72
N CYS A 349 -0.45 -1.22 5.04
CA CYS A 349 0.56 -1.12 4.01
C CYS A 349 1.91 -0.64 4.58
N THR A 350 3.00 -1.00 3.87
CA THR A 350 4.37 -0.45 3.94
C THR A 350 4.86 0.06 5.30
N ARG A 351 5.82 -0.65 5.89
CA ARG A 351 6.60 -0.10 7.02
C ARG A 351 7.54 0.99 6.53
N THR A 352 7.67 2.09 7.27
CA THR A 352 8.65 3.16 6.96
C THR A 352 10.08 2.62 6.84
N THR A 353 10.38 1.56 7.56
CA THR A 353 11.66 0.84 7.49
C THR A 353 11.91 0.19 6.11
N ALA A 354 10.92 0.13 5.21
CA ALA A 354 11.09 -0.24 3.81
C ALA A 354 11.60 0.92 2.94
N LEU A 355 11.26 2.17 3.28
CA LEU A 355 11.66 3.37 2.55
C LEU A 355 13.14 3.70 2.77
N PHE A 356 13.64 3.41 3.96
CA PHE A 356 14.98 3.83 4.39
C PHE A 356 15.84 2.63 4.74
N GLY A 357 17.10 2.66 4.35
CA GLY A 357 18.13 1.70 4.77
C GLY A 357 19.28 2.41 5.49
N SER A 358 20.47 1.81 5.45
CA SER A 358 21.72 2.47 5.83
C SER A 358 21.99 3.72 4.97
N ASN A 359 23.00 4.52 5.34
CA ASN A 359 23.29 5.81 4.71
C ASN A 359 23.52 5.71 3.19
N ASP A 360 24.10 4.61 2.71
CA ASP A 360 24.36 4.37 1.28
C ASP A 360 23.27 3.53 0.59
N SER A 361 22.16 3.30 1.27
CA SER A 361 21.09 2.45 0.73
C SER A 361 20.52 3.04 -0.56
N HIS A 362 20.28 2.16 -1.55
CA HIS A 362 19.55 2.45 -2.78
C HIS A 362 18.03 2.43 -2.61
N ARG A 363 17.53 2.28 -1.37
CA ARG A 363 16.10 2.43 -1.11
C ARG A 363 15.66 3.86 -1.42
N GLU A 364 14.50 4.00 -2.04
CA GLU A 364 14.04 5.27 -2.61
C GLU A 364 13.97 6.40 -1.57
N GLY A 365 13.51 6.12 -0.34
CA GLY A 365 13.49 7.11 0.74
C GLY A 365 14.89 7.57 1.15
N SER A 366 15.88 6.66 1.19
CA SER A 366 17.28 7.02 1.45
C SER A 366 17.88 7.87 0.31
N VAL A 367 17.56 7.56 -0.94
CA VAL A 367 17.99 8.36 -2.11
C VAL A 367 17.42 9.77 -2.03
N ILE A 368 16.11 9.90 -1.81
CA ILE A 368 15.45 11.21 -1.68
C ILE A 368 16.01 11.98 -0.47
N ALA A 369 16.24 11.32 0.66
CA ALA A 369 16.82 11.99 1.84
C ALA A 369 18.22 12.56 1.59
N ARG A 370 19.05 11.88 0.79
CA ARG A 370 20.36 12.41 0.36
C ARG A 370 20.22 13.60 -0.58
N GLN A 371 19.23 13.56 -1.47
CA GLN A 371 18.92 14.70 -2.34
C GLN A 371 18.44 15.91 -1.53
N VAL A 372 17.49 15.71 -0.61
CA VAL A 372 17.00 16.76 0.31
C VAL A 372 18.16 17.33 1.13
N HIS A 373 19.08 16.48 1.60
CA HIS A 373 20.26 16.95 2.32
C HIS A 373 21.09 17.93 1.47
N LYS A 374 21.43 17.55 0.23
CA LYS A 374 22.21 18.42 -0.67
C LYS A 374 21.50 19.74 -0.98
N GLU A 375 20.21 19.68 -1.28
CA GLU A 375 19.39 20.85 -1.62
C GLU A 375 19.27 21.82 -0.45
N VAL A 376 18.89 21.33 0.74
CA VAL A 376 18.68 22.18 1.91
C VAL A 376 20.02 22.70 2.46
N THR A 377 21.09 21.91 2.44
CA THR A 377 22.42 22.42 2.81
C THR A 377 22.87 23.55 1.89
N LYS A 378 22.66 23.42 0.58
CA LYS A 378 22.94 24.49 -0.39
C LYS A 378 22.12 25.73 -0.09
N GLU A 379 20.82 25.58 0.11
CA GLU A 379 19.92 26.69 0.40
C GLU A 379 20.28 27.41 1.72
N ASN A 380 20.56 26.66 2.78
CA ASN A 380 20.96 27.22 4.07
C ASN A 380 22.30 27.95 3.98
N THR A 381 23.26 27.39 3.23
CA THR A 381 24.55 28.04 3.01
C THR A 381 24.37 29.34 2.25
N MET A 382 23.58 29.34 1.18
CA MET A 382 23.34 30.56 0.38
C MET A 382 22.56 31.65 1.14
N LYS A 383 21.89 31.29 2.24
CA LYS A 383 21.17 32.20 3.14
C LYS A 383 21.99 32.62 4.36
N SER A 384 23.19 32.07 4.54
CA SER A 384 24.04 32.40 5.69
C SER A 384 24.68 33.78 5.50
N LEU A 385 24.95 34.47 6.60
CA LEU A 385 25.59 35.80 6.55
C LEU A 385 26.97 35.71 5.92
N GLU A 386 27.74 34.67 6.27
CA GLU A 386 29.07 34.41 5.75
C GLU A 386 29.09 34.25 4.23
N PHE A 387 28.03 33.68 3.63
CA PHE A 387 27.92 33.55 2.18
C PHE A 387 27.43 34.85 1.50
N ILE A 388 26.49 35.53 2.15
CA ILE A 388 25.87 36.75 1.61
C ILE A 388 26.88 37.91 1.60
N GLU A 389 27.61 38.08 2.70
CA GLU A 389 28.57 39.18 2.90
C GLU A 389 29.88 38.98 2.16
N TYR A 390 30.20 37.74 1.76
CA TYR A 390 31.41 37.45 1.02
C TYR A 390 31.34 37.90 -0.44
N ASP A 391 32.27 38.72 -0.88
CA ASP A 391 32.37 39.29 -2.21
C ASP A 391 33.84 39.43 -2.69
N GLY A 392 34.03 40.03 -3.86
CA GLY A 392 35.36 40.24 -4.42
C GLY A 392 36.27 41.15 -3.59
N GLU A 393 35.72 42.06 -2.78
CA GLU A 393 36.53 42.91 -1.89
C GLU A 393 37.01 42.10 -0.68
N SER A 394 36.12 41.33 -0.06
CA SER A 394 36.49 40.44 1.05
C SER A 394 37.54 39.39 0.65
N GLU A 395 37.55 39.02 -0.64
CA GLU A 395 38.50 38.05 -1.18
C GLU A 395 39.90 38.63 -1.40
N ILE A 396 40.01 39.94 -1.65
CA ILE A 396 41.31 40.63 -1.71
C ILE A 396 41.96 40.63 -0.33
N ASP A 397 41.17 40.80 0.73
CA ASP A 397 41.65 40.83 2.12
C ASP A 397 41.99 39.42 2.65
N THR A 398 41.22 38.40 2.25
CA THR A 398 41.39 37.02 2.69
C THR A 398 41.16 36.02 1.56
N SER A 399 42.18 35.79 0.74
CA SER A 399 42.15 34.87 -0.42
C SER A 399 41.77 33.44 -0.01
N THR A 400 40.48 33.12 -0.08
CA THR A 400 39.94 31.84 0.38
C THR A 400 39.39 31.02 -0.79
N LEU A 401 38.64 31.65 -1.69
CA LEU A 401 38.04 31.02 -2.87
C LEU A 401 39.05 30.97 -4.03
N TRP A 402 39.80 32.04 -4.20
CA TRP A 402 40.80 32.25 -5.23
C TRP A 402 41.98 31.31 -5.04
N ASP A 403 42.45 31.10 -3.81
CA ASP A 403 43.48 30.10 -3.51
C ASP A 403 43.05 28.69 -3.95
N LEU A 404 41.78 28.32 -3.74
CA LEU A 404 41.24 27.07 -4.25
C LEU A 404 41.22 27.04 -5.77
N ILE A 405 40.74 28.11 -6.41
CA ILE A 405 40.64 28.23 -7.86
C ILE A 405 42.03 28.15 -8.50
N GLN A 406 43.04 28.77 -7.91
CA GLN A 406 44.42 28.72 -8.38
C GLN A 406 44.99 27.30 -8.32
N GLY A 407 44.57 26.50 -7.33
CA GLY A 407 44.90 25.08 -7.22
C GLY A 407 44.17 24.14 -8.20
N MET A 408 43.19 24.63 -8.97
CA MET A 408 42.48 23.84 -9.98
C MET A 408 43.32 23.65 -11.24
N THR A 409 43.10 22.54 -11.95
CA THR A 409 43.65 22.33 -13.29
C THR A 409 43.07 23.33 -14.29
N SER A 410 43.77 23.62 -15.39
CA SER A 410 43.29 24.54 -16.43
C SER A 410 41.91 24.12 -16.97
N LEU A 411 41.67 22.82 -17.15
CA LEU A 411 40.36 22.29 -17.54
C LEU A 411 39.26 22.57 -16.49
N GLU A 412 39.55 22.42 -15.20
CA GLU A 412 38.59 22.73 -14.12
C GLU A 412 38.29 24.23 -14.04
N LYS A 413 39.29 25.08 -14.26
CA LYS A 413 39.13 26.54 -14.36
C LYS A 413 38.22 26.93 -15.53
N ALA A 414 38.43 26.35 -16.71
CA ALA A 414 37.54 26.53 -17.86
C ALA A 414 36.11 26.05 -17.57
N GLN A 415 35.94 24.89 -16.93
CA GLN A 415 34.62 24.39 -16.56
C GLN A 415 33.91 25.28 -15.53
N LEU A 416 34.63 25.83 -14.56
CA LEU A 416 34.10 26.79 -13.60
C LEU A 416 33.67 28.08 -14.30
N TRP A 417 34.55 28.64 -15.14
CA TRP A 417 34.24 29.82 -15.93
C TRP A 417 32.98 29.63 -16.79
N ASN A 418 32.91 28.53 -17.54
CA ASN A 418 31.79 28.24 -18.43
C ASN A 418 30.46 28.01 -17.67
N LYS A 419 30.53 27.61 -16.39
CA LYS A 419 29.34 27.54 -15.52
C LYS A 419 28.90 28.92 -15.04
N CYS A 420 29.83 29.81 -14.71
CA CYS A 420 29.53 31.18 -14.31
C CYS A 420 29.05 32.04 -15.49
N TYR A 421 29.65 31.86 -16.66
CA TYR A 421 29.45 32.69 -17.86
C TYR A 421 29.20 31.84 -19.11
N PRO A 422 28.03 31.18 -19.22
CA PRO A 422 27.72 30.30 -20.35
C PRO A 422 27.64 31.03 -21.70
N THR A 423 27.50 32.36 -21.69
CA THR A 423 27.47 33.21 -22.90
C THR A 423 28.85 33.60 -23.40
N MET A 424 29.91 33.35 -22.62
CA MET A 424 31.30 33.63 -22.98
C MET A 424 32.20 32.46 -22.57
N PRO A 425 32.02 31.28 -23.19
CA PRO A 425 32.76 30.09 -22.81
C PRO A 425 34.23 30.15 -23.25
N ILE A 426 35.09 29.50 -22.49
CA ILE A 426 36.45 29.14 -22.86
C ILE A 426 36.36 27.81 -23.62
N ASP A 427 36.47 27.89 -24.95
CA ASP A 427 36.43 26.75 -25.89
C ASP A 427 37.80 26.56 -26.57
N ARG A 428 38.87 26.45 -25.77
CA ARG A 428 40.26 26.27 -26.25
C ARG A 428 40.76 24.84 -26.05
N GLU A 429 41.72 24.44 -26.88
CA GLU A 429 42.38 23.15 -26.80
C GLU A 429 43.84 23.35 -26.39
N GLY A 430 44.19 22.94 -25.16
CA GLY A 430 45.55 23.07 -24.61
C GLY A 430 45.56 23.80 -23.27
N ASP A 431 46.29 23.25 -22.29
CA ASP A 431 46.29 23.75 -20.91
C ASP A 431 46.81 25.19 -20.83
N ASP A 432 47.88 25.52 -21.56
CA ASP A 432 48.48 26.86 -21.58
C ASP A 432 47.53 27.92 -22.16
N GLU A 433 46.80 27.60 -23.24
CA GLU A 433 45.83 28.52 -23.87
C GLU A 433 44.61 28.74 -22.97
N ILE A 434 44.17 27.70 -22.26
CA ILE A 434 43.06 27.80 -21.31
C ILE A 434 43.48 28.69 -20.13
N GLU A 435 44.68 28.48 -19.59
CA GLU A 435 45.19 29.23 -18.45
C GLU A 435 45.34 30.72 -18.80
N GLU A 436 45.97 31.04 -19.94
CA GLU A 436 46.14 32.43 -20.40
C GLU A 436 44.79 33.14 -20.57
N VAL A 437 43.81 32.48 -21.20
CA VAL A 437 42.48 33.05 -21.39
C VAL A 437 41.77 33.23 -20.05
N PHE A 438 41.87 32.26 -19.14
CA PHE A 438 41.27 32.34 -17.81
C PHE A 438 41.86 33.50 -16.98
N GLU A 439 43.18 33.67 -16.97
CA GLU A 439 43.86 34.78 -16.29
C GLU A 439 43.47 36.15 -16.86
N ASN A 440 43.42 36.27 -18.20
CA ASN A 440 42.99 37.50 -18.87
C ASN A 440 41.54 37.87 -18.55
N LEU A 441 40.64 36.87 -18.51
CA LEU A 441 39.24 37.10 -18.19
C LEU A 441 39.04 37.43 -16.71
N THR A 442 39.69 36.71 -15.81
CA THR A 442 39.56 36.93 -14.36
C THR A 442 40.23 38.22 -13.91
N SER A 443 41.30 38.69 -14.54
CA SER A 443 41.88 40.01 -14.27
C SER A 443 40.94 41.17 -14.64
N CYS A 444 40.15 41.02 -15.71
CA CYS A 444 39.18 42.02 -16.15
C CYS A 444 37.87 41.98 -15.36
N TYR A 445 37.46 40.80 -14.88
CA TYR A 445 36.15 40.57 -14.28
C TYR A 445 36.21 40.04 -12.84
N PHE A 446 37.33 40.23 -12.12
CA PHE A 446 37.61 39.58 -10.84
C PHE A 446 36.44 39.60 -9.87
N HIS A 447 35.95 40.78 -9.47
CA HIS A 447 34.87 40.90 -8.48
C HIS A 447 33.57 40.22 -8.93
N TYR A 448 33.20 40.36 -10.22
CA TYR A 448 32.02 39.70 -10.78
C TYR A 448 32.21 38.19 -10.84
N PHE A 449 33.39 37.71 -11.26
CA PHE A 449 33.71 36.30 -11.29
C PHE A 449 33.70 35.67 -9.89
N ILE A 450 34.26 36.31 -8.87
CA ILE A 450 34.19 35.84 -7.48
C ILE A 450 32.73 35.74 -7.02
N SER A 451 31.90 36.73 -7.31
CA SER A 451 30.47 36.74 -6.98
C SER A 451 29.71 35.57 -7.62
N GLU A 452 30.01 35.20 -8.86
CA GLU A 452 29.40 34.04 -9.53
C GLU A 452 30.03 32.71 -9.09
N ALA A 453 31.35 32.67 -8.95
CA ALA A 453 32.11 31.48 -8.59
C ALA A 453 31.73 30.96 -7.19
N LYS A 454 31.45 31.85 -6.22
CA LYS A 454 30.97 31.44 -4.90
C LYS A 454 29.64 30.66 -4.97
N HIS A 455 28.76 30.94 -5.95
CA HIS A 455 27.52 30.17 -6.12
C HIS A 455 27.77 28.75 -6.65
N VAL A 456 28.79 28.58 -7.50
CA VAL A 456 29.21 27.26 -8.00
C VAL A 456 29.95 26.47 -6.92
N LEU A 457 30.81 27.14 -6.16
CA LEU A 457 31.68 26.58 -5.12
C LEU A 457 31.17 26.80 -3.70
N TYR A 458 29.84 26.93 -3.54
CA TYR A 458 29.18 27.23 -2.26
C TYR A 458 29.57 26.28 -1.10
N GLN A 459 30.06 25.08 -1.43
CA GLN A 459 30.49 24.07 -0.46
C GLN A 459 31.61 24.57 0.46
N LEU A 460 32.44 25.52 0.01
CA LEU A 460 33.48 26.14 0.85
C LEU A 460 32.90 26.93 2.03
N PHE A 461 31.73 27.51 1.83
CA PHE A 461 31.01 28.27 2.85
C PHE A 461 30.07 27.38 3.68
N THR A 462 30.05 26.07 3.41
CA THR A 462 29.16 25.15 4.13
C THR A 462 29.72 24.84 5.51
N MET A 463 28.98 25.23 6.55
CA MET A 463 29.30 24.97 7.95
C MET A 463 28.37 23.90 8.55
N PRO A 464 28.74 23.26 9.68
CA PRO A 464 27.90 22.22 10.31
C PRO A 464 26.47 22.65 10.66
N ASN A 465 26.25 23.93 10.97
CA ASN A 465 24.91 24.49 11.24
C ASN A 465 24.05 24.66 9.99
N HIS A 466 24.63 24.65 8.78
CA HIS A 466 23.87 24.67 7.52
C HIS A 466 23.27 23.30 7.20
N GLU A 467 23.80 22.22 7.77
CA GLU A 467 23.29 20.89 7.51
C GLU A 467 21.88 20.69 8.11
N PRO A 468 20.93 20.17 7.31
CA PRO A 468 19.59 19.90 7.81
C PRO A 468 19.59 18.78 8.86
N SER A 469 18.77 18.98 9.88
CA SER A 469 18.55 17.98 10.94
C SER A 469 18.03 16.65 10.36
N HIS A 470 18.26 15.55 11.10
CA HIS A 470 17.72 14.23 10.74
C HIS A 470 16.18 14.25 10.61
N LEU A 471 15.50 15.05 11.45
CA LEU A 471 14.06 15.25 11.39
C LEU A 471 13.64 15.77 10.02
N LEU A 472 14.18 16.92 9.61
CA LEU A 472 13.84 17.59 8.36
C LEU A 472 14.15 16.70 7.15
N LYS A 473 15.37 16.16 7.07
CA LYS A 473 15.80 15.30 5.94
C LYS A 473 14.82 14.17 5.67
N ARG A 474 14.40 13.47 6.72
CA ARG A 474 13.59 12.26 6.57
C ARG A 474 12.11 12.55 6.50
N SER A 475 11.58 13.54 7.21
CA SER A 475 10.17 13.91 7.07
C SER A 475 9.91 14.40 5.65
N GLU A 476 10.77 15.27 5.12
CA GLU A 476 10.67 15.79 3.76
C GLU A 476 10.83 14.68 2.71
N ALA A 477 11.75 13.74 2.93
CA ALA A 477 11.90 12.59 2.04
C ALA A 477 10.64 11.71 1.99
N ILE A 478 9.99 11.46 3.14
CA ILE A 478 8.68 10.80 3.18
C ILE A 478 7.66 11.64 2.40
N THR A 479 7.61 12.95 2.65
CA THR A 479 6.64 13.84 2.02
C THR A 479 6.76 13.81 0.50
N ARG A 480 7.95 14.05 -0.04
CA ARG A 480 8.23 14.02 -1.48
C ARG A 480 7.94 12.65 -2.11
N TYR A 481 8.28 11.57 -1.39
CA TYR A 481 8.02 10.22 -1.88
C TYR A 481 6.52 9.99 -2.15
N PHE A 482 5.66 10.44 -1.25
CA PHE A 482 4.22 10.20 -1.33
C PHE A 482 3.41 11.28 -2.07
N THR A 483 3.99 12.45 -2.33
CA THR A 483 3.33 13.56 -3.04
C THR A 483 3.69 13.62 -4.53
N ASN A 484 4.96 13.38 -4.89
CA ASN A 484 5.46 13.65 -6.24
C ASN A 484 5.27 12.47 -7.22
N LYS A 485 4.71 11.34 -6.79
CA LYS A 485 4.52 10.16 -7.64
C LYS A 485 3.06 9.94 -7.96
N GLN A 486 2.76 9.77 -9.25
CA GLN A 486 1.47 9.24 -9.67
C GLN A 486 1.29 7.80 -9.11
N PRO A 487 0.07 7.38 -8.74
CA PRO A 487 -0.18 6.07 -8.11
C PRO A 487 0.33 4.86 -8.92
N ASP A 488 0.42 5.00 -10.24
CA ASP A 488 0.93 4.00 -11.19
C ASP A 488 2.46 3.98 -11.35
N GLN A 489 3.16 5.02 -10.86
CA GLN A 489 4.61 5.17 -10.88
C GLN A 489 5.26 4.93 -9.50
N MET A 490 4.46 4.74 -8.45
CA MET A 490 4.95 4.38 -7.13
C MET A 490 5.47 2.94 -7.10
N ARG A 491 6.80 2.77 -7.15
CA ARG A 491 7.45 1.56 -6.64
C ARG A 491 7.37 1.54 -5.11
N VAL A 492 6.22 1.14 -4.59
CA VAL A 492 5.98 1.12 -3.13
C VAL A 492 7.03 0.23 -2.47
N PRO A 493 7.77 0.72 -1.46
CA PRO A 493 8.93 0.01 -0.95
C PRO A 493 8.49 -1.17 -0.09
N VAL A 494 9.20 -2.28 -0.23
CA VAL A 494 8.90 -3.55 0.43
C VAL A 494 9.68 -3.67 1.72
N GLN A 495 9.00 -3.88 2.84
CA GLN A 495 9.57 -4.73 3.89
C GLN A 495 8.50 -5.70 4.34
N GLN A 496 8.63 -6.94 3.86
CA GLN A 496 8.06 -8.08 4.57
C GLN A 496 8.76 -8.15 5.93
N VAL A 497 7.96 -8.19 6.99
CA VAL A 497 8.46 -8.31 8.35
C VAL A 497 9.18 -9.66 8.49
N ILE A 498 10.51 -9.60 8.55
CA ILE A 498 11.35 -10.59 9.22
C ILE A 498 11.05 -10.46 10.73
N GLY A 499 10.78 -11.57 11.41
CA GLY A 499 10.46 -11.62 12.85
C GLY A 499 9.13 -12.34 13.11
N PHE A 500 9.10 -13.20 14.13
CA PHE A 500 8.07 -14.21 14.41
C PHE A 500 6.68 -13.63 14.61
#